data_AF-A0A5N7W7J0-F1
#
_entry.id   AF-A0A5N7W7J0-F1
#
_cell.length_a   1.000
_cell.length_b   1.000
_cell.length_c   1.000
_cell.angle_alpha   90.00
_cell.angle_beta   90.00
_cell.angle_gamma   90.00
#
_symmetry.space_group_name_H-M   'P 1'
#
loop_
_entity.id
_entity.type
_entity.pdbx_description
1 polymer ?
#
loop_
_entity_poly.entity_id
_entity_poly.type
_entity_poly.pdbx_seq_one_letter_code
_entity_poly.pdbx_strand_id
1 'polypeptide(L)'
;MNTSPFLQYRDMVMGHYSTAKWLRSFVMSLWNGGGYKIGLSQLGSIDEAHFNAAMAMLRQYREQGENDREFMTLAEDIRVRMGEEQAAEEREQAFSDWQRDLRYHLNRQGRMRPGEIAQAVEDHYGWLESEFDAGHSAEATGDALEARARGAG
;
A
#
# COMPACT_ATOMS: atom_id res chain seq x y z
N MET A 1 -15.03 -24.92 -24.21
CA MET A 1 -14.73 -24.74 -22.78
C MET A 1 -15.17 -23.33 -22.42
N ASN A 2 -16.04 -23.15 -21.44
CA ASN A 2 -16.36 -21.81 -20.95
C ASN A 2 -15.14 -21.29 -20.17
N THR A 3 -14.65 -20.11 -20.54
CA THR A 3 -13.59 -19.43 -19.81
C THR A 3 -14.05 -19.15 -18.38
N SER A 4 -13.20 -19.41 -17.38
CA SER A 4 -13.51 -19.09 -15.99
C SER A 4 -13.79 -17.57 -15.86
N PRO A 5 -14.87 -17.16 -15.17
CA PRO A 5 -15.13 -15.77 -14.86
C PRO A 5 -13.96 -15.06 -14.16
N PHE A 6 -13.15 -15.78 -13.38
CA PHE A 6 -11.97 -15.21 -12.72
C PHE A 6 -10.89 -14.77 -13.72
N LEU A 7 -10.74 -15.51 -14.82
CA LEU A 7 -9.88 -15.09 -15.93
C LEU A 7 -10.53 -13.98 -16.76
N GLN A 8 -11.83 -14.10 -17.05
CA GLN A 8 -12.58 -13.12 -17.85
C GLN A 8 -12.56 -11.71 -17.24
N TYR A 9 -12.73 -11.60 -15.92
CA TYR A 9 -12.82 -10.31 -15.22
C TYR A 9 -11.52 -9.90 -14.52
N ARG A 10 -10.40 -10.58 -14.80
CA ARG A 10 -9.11 -10.34 -14.14
C ARG A 10 -8.68 -8.87 -14.16
N ASP A 11 -8.74 -8.21 -15.32
CA ASP A 11 -8.31 -6.82 -15.46
C ASP A 11 -9.19 -5.86 -14.64
N MET A 12 -10.50 -6.16 -14.56
CA MET A 12 -11.44 -5.40 -13.75
C MET A 12 -11.13 -5.54 -12.25
N VAL A 13 -10.81 -6.77 -11.82
CA VAL A 13 -10.41 -7.04 -10.43
C VAL A 13 -9.07 -6.39 -10.10
N MET A 14 -8.11 -6.36 -11.03
CA MET A 14 -6.77 -5.80 -10.80
C MET A 14 -6.66 -4.28 -11.00
N GLY A 15 -7.76 -3.60 -11.36
CA GLY A 15 -7.78 -2.15 -11.57
C GLY A 15 -7.40 -1.30 -10.34
N HIS A 16 -6.90 -0.09 -10.54
CA HIS A 16 -6.38 0.77 -9.45
C HIS A 16 -7.45 1.64 -8.73
N TYR A 17 -8.72 1.50 -9.09
CA TYR A 17 -9.83 2.33 -8.55
C TYR A 17 -10.60 1.64 -7.41
N SER A 18 -11.47 2.38 -6.72
CA SER A 18 -12.16 1.93 -5.50
C SER A 18 -13.06 0.71 -5.71
N THR A 19 -13.85 0.66 -6.78
CA THR A 19 -14.72 -0.51 -7.06
C THR A 19 -13.91 -1.77 -7.39
N ALA A 20 -12.73 -1.63 -8.01
CA ALA A 20 -11.80 -2.74 -8.20
C ALA A 20 -11.21 -3.22 -6.87
N LYS A 21 -10.89 -2.30 -5.93
CA LYS A 21 -10.51 -2.68 -4.55
C LYS A 21 -11.59 -3.54 -3.89
N TRP A 22 -12.87 -3.17 -4.05
CA TRP A 22 -13.98 -3.96 -3.53
C TRP A 22 -14.05 -5.36 -4.17
N LEU A 23 -13.88 -5.47 -5.50
CA LEU A 23 -13.81 -6.76 -6.17
C LEU A 23 -12.64 -7.63 -5.68
N ARG A 24 -11.47 -7.02 -5.39
CA ARG A 24 -10.35 -7.75 -4.77
C ARG A 24 -10.74 -8.29 -3.40
N SER A 25 -11.31 -7.45 -2.53
CA SER A 25 -11.81 -7.91 -1.23
C SER A 25 -12.86 -9.01 -1.37
N PHE A 26 -13.71 -8.95 -2.40
CA PHE A 26 -14.68 -10.00 -2.70
C PHE A 26 -13.99 -11.33 -3.02
N VAL A 27 -13.07 -11.35 -3.99
CA VAL A 27 -12.33 -12.56 -4.38
C VAL A 27 -11.55 -13.13 -3.19
N MET A 28 -10.87 -12.28 -2.42
CA MET A 28 -10.12 -12.72 -1.24
C MET A 28 -11.01 -13.25 -0.12
N SER A 29 -12.23 -12.71 0.04
CA SER A 29 -13.19 -13.24 1.01
C SER A 29 -13.74 -14.62 0.62
N LEU A 30 -13.76 -14.96 -0.67
CA LEU A 30 -14.06 -16.32 -1.12
C LEU A 30 -12.93 -17.28 -0.77
N TRP A 31 -11.68 -16.85 -0.95
CA TRP A 31 -10.48 -17.65 -0.73
C TRP A 31 -10.18 -17.87 0.76
N ASN A 32 -10.30 -16.82 1.58
CA ASN A 32 -10.12 -16.93 3.03
C ASN A 32 -10.95 -15.86 3.75
N GLY A 33 -12.26 -16.08 3.86
CA GLY A 33 -13.19 -15.13 4.49
C GLY A 33 -12.92 -14.85 5.98
N GLY A 34 -12.16 -15.69 6.68
CA GLY A 34 -11.69 -15.43 8.03
C GLY A 34 -10.58 -14.37 8.08
N GLY A 35 -9.70 -14.36 7.08
CA GLY A 35 -8.59 -13.41 6.95
C GLY A 35 -8.96 -12.13 6.19
N TYR A 36 -9.89 -12.21 5.24
CA TYR A 36 -10.24 -11.10 4.35
C TYR A 36 -11.72 -10.76 4.45
N LYS A 37 -12.00 -9.59 5.02
CA LYS A 37 -13.37 -9.08 5.16
C LYS A 37 -13.80 -8.30 3.92
N ILE A 38 -15.08 -8.36 3.62
CA ILE A 38 -15.73 -7.55 2.58
C ILE A 38 -16.85 -6.69 3.18
N GLY A 39 -16.90 -5.42 2.77
CA GLY A 39 -18.02 -4.53 3.07
C GLY A 39 -19.19 -4.77 2.12
N LEU A 40 -20.12 -5.66 2.47
CA LEU A 40 -21.32 -5.92 1.65
C LEU A 40 -22.26 -4.71 1.55
N SER A 41 -22.16 -3.74 2.45
CA SER A 41 -22.90 -2.47 2.35
C SER A 41 -22.61 -1.70 1.06
N GLN A 42 -21.45 -1.91 0.44
CA GLN A 42 -21.08 -1.26 -0.82
C GLN A 42 -21.84 -1.81 -2.04
N LEU A 43 -22.52 -2.96 -1.91
CA LEU A 43 -23.33 -3.53 -2.99
C LEU A 43 -24.40 -2.56 -3.53
N GLY A 44 -24.91 -1.67 -2.68
CA GLY A 44 -25.91 -0.67 -3.10
C GLY A 44 -25.36 0.44 -4.00
N SER A 45 -24.04 0.58 -4.11
CA SER A 45 -23.39 1.67 -4.85
C SER A 45 -22.46 1.22 -5.98
N ILE A 46 -22.26 -0.09 -6.17
CA ILE A 46 -21.46 -0.58 -7.30
C ILE A 46 -22.29 -0.53 -8.59
N ASP A 47 -21.62 -0.28 -9.72
CA ASP A 47 -22.28 -0.33 -11.01
C ASP A 47 -22.61 -1.78 -11.45
N GLU A 48 -23.46 -1.87 -12.46
CA GLU A 48 -23.97 -3.14 -12.98
C GLU A 48 -22.87 -4.05 -13.54
N ALA A 49 -21.80 -3.48 -14.13
CA ALA A 49 -20.71 -4.27 -14.69
C ALA A 49 -19.92 -5.00 -13.58
N HIS A 50 -19.58 -4.30 -12.51
CA HIS A 50 -18.88 -4.88 -11.36
C HIS A 50 -19.76 -5.85 -10.59
N PHE A 51 -21.05 -5.55 -10.44
CA PHE A 51 -22.01 -6.47 -9.84
C PHE A 51 -22.11 -7.78 -10.64
N ASN A 52 -22.26 -7.70 -11.96
CA ASN A 52 -22.33 -8.86 -12.83
C ASN A 52 -21.04 -9.70 -12.79
N ALA A 53 -19.88 -9.05 -12.77
CA ALA A 53 -18.59 -9.72 -12.59
C ALA A 53 -18.53 -10.49 -11.26
N ALA A 54 -18.90 -9.85 -10.14
CA ALA A 54 -18.95 -10.49 -8.83
C ALA A 54 -19.90 -11.69 -8.80
N MET A 55 -21.09 -11.58 -9.39
CA MET A 55 -22.06 -12.67 -9.45
C MET A 55 -21.61 -13.83 -10.33
N ALA A 56 -20.94 -13.55 -11.45
CA ALA A 56 -20.38 -14.59 -12.31
C ALA A 56 -19.28 -15.37 -11.58
N MET A 57 -18.36 -14.68 -10.91
CA MET A 57 -17.32 -15.29 -10.07
C MET A 57 -17.91 -16.07 -8.89
N LEU A 58 -18.94 -15.54 -8.22
CA LEU A 58 -19.62 -16.25 -7.12
C LEU A 58 -20.23 -17.58 -7.56
N ARG A 59 -20.90 -17.57 -8.72
CA ARG A 59 -21.51 -18.78 -9.29
C ARG A 59 -20.44 -19.82 -9.63
N GLN A 60 -19.36 -19.39 -10.29
CA GLN A 60 -18.22 -20.25 -10.60
C GLN A 60 -17.61 -20.86 -9.33
N TYR A 61 -17.39 -20.05 -8.29
CA TYR A 61 -16.87 -20.52 -7.01
C TYR A 61 -17.82 -21.51 -6.32
N ARG A 62 -19.13 -21.28 -6.40
CA ARG A 62 -20.12 -22.23 -5.86
C ARG A 62 -20.05 -23.60 -6.57
N GLU A 63 -19.73 -23.61 -7.86
CA GLU A 63 -19.66 -24.85 -8.66
C GLU A 63 -18.33 -25.59 -8.52
N GLN A 64 -17.21 -24.86 -8.52
CA GLN A 64 -15.87 -25.46 -8.56
C GLN A 64 -15.05 -25.28 -7.27
N GLY A 65 -15.42 -24.30 -6.44
CA GLY A 65 -14.65 -23.91 -5.26
C GLY A 65 -13.20 -23.59 -5.61
N GLU A 66 -12.29 -24.02 -4.74
CA GLU A 66 -10.83 -23.89 -4.94
C GLU A 66 -10.27 -24.81 -6.05
N ASN A 67 -11.09 -25.66 -6.68
CA ASN A 67 -10.63 -26.46 -7.82
C ASN A 67 -10.52 -25.62 -9.11
N ASP A 68 -11.03 -24.38 -9.13
CA ASP A 68 -10.82 -23.45 -10.23
C ASP A 68 -9.40 -22.86 -10.16
N ARG A 69 -8.55 -23.27 -11.11
CA ARG A 69 -7.16 -22.81 -11.19
C ARG A 69 -7.05 -21.29 -11.42
N GLU A 70 -7.97 -20.70 -12.18
CA GLU A 70 -7.93 -19.27 -12.48
C GLU A 70 -8.32 -18.45 -11.25
N PHE A 71 -9.24 -18.95 -10.42
CA PHE A 71 -9.54 -18.38 -9.12
C PHE A 71 -8.31 -18.39 -8.20
N MET A 72 -7.67 -19.55 -8.03
CA MET A 72 -6.52 -19.69 -7.14
C MET A 72 -5.35 -18.81 -7.58
N THR A 73 -5.12 -18.70 -8.90
CA THR A 73 -4.09 -17.81 -9.46
C THR A 73 -4.41 -16.35 -9.18
N LEU A 74 -5.65 -15.91 -9.45
CA LEU A 74 -6.07 -14.53 -9.19
C LEU A 74 -6.00 -14.17 -7.69
N ALA A 75 -6.40 -15.08 -6.80
CA ALA A 75 -6.31 -14.84 -5.35
C ALA A 75 -4.86 -14.61 -4.90
N GLU A 76 -3.91 -15.39 -5.43
CA GLU A 76 -2.49 -15.21 -5.13
C GLU A 76 -1.94 -13.87 -5.66
N ASP A 77 -2.30 -13.50 -6.89
CA ASP A 77 -1.89 -12.21 -7.46
C ASP A 77 -2.42 -11.02 -6.65
N ILE A 78 -3.67 -11.11 -6.18
CA ILE A 78 -4.27 -10.11 -5.30
C ILE A 78 -3.51 -10.09 -3.96
N ARG A 79 -3.16 -11.25 -3.40
CA ARG A 79 -2.42 -11.34 -2.14
C ARG A 79 -1.04 -10.67 -2.24
N VAL A 80 -0.30 -10.92 -3.32
CA VAL A 80 0.99 -10.27 -3.58
C VAL A 80 0.81 -8.76 -3.66
N ARG A 81 -0.13 -8.30 -4.48
CA ARG A 81 -0.42 -6.86 -4.62
C ARG A 81 -0.78 -6.21 -3.28
N MET A 82 -1.66 -6.82 -2.49
CA MET A 82 -2.05 -6.28 -1.18
C MET A 82 -0.84 -6.24 -0.22
N GLY A 83 0.05 -7.23 -0.30
CA GLY A 83 1.30 -7.22 0.47
C GLY A 83 2.25 -6.09 0.05
N GLU A 84 2.37 -5.82 -1.26
CA GLU A 84 3.15 -4.69 -1.77
C GLU A 84 2.55 -3.33 -1.36
N GLU A 85 1.23 -3.18 -1.46
CA GLU A 85 0.51 -1.98 -1.01
C GLU A 85 0.70 -1.75 0.49
N GLN A 86 0.56 -2.79 1.31
CA GLN A 86 0.78 -2.72 2.75
C GLN A 86 2.24 -2.41 3.09
N ALA A 87 3.21 -3.06 2.45
CA ALA A 87 4.63 -2.80 2.68
C ALA A 87 5.02 -1.36 2.32
N ALA A 88 4.44 -0.81 1.25
CA ALA A 88 4.63 0.58 0.87
C ALA A 88 4.03 1.55 1.92
N GLU A 89 2.82 1.28 2.41
CA GLU A 89 2.19 2.06 3.48
C GLU A 89 2.99 1.99 4.80
N GLU A 90 3.47 0.81 5.18
CA GLU A 90 4.32 0.60 6.35
C GLU A 90 5.66 1.32 6.22
N ARG A 91 6.29 1.28 5.04
CA ARG A 91 7.53 2.02 4.76
C ARG A 91 7.31 3.53 4.86
N GLU A 92 6.26 4.05 4.24
CA GLU A 92 5.92 5.48 4.29
C GLU A 92 5.70 5.95 5.74
N GLN A 93 4.96 5.15 6.52
CA GLN A 93 4.73 5.43 7.93
C GLN A 93 6.05 5.40 8.72
N ALA A 94 6.89 4.39 8.51
CA ALA A 94 8.20 4.28 9.15
C ALA A 94 9.12 5.46 8.80
N PHE A 95 9.12 5.89 7.54
CA PHE A 95 9.91 7.04 7.10
C PHE A 95 9.40 8.35 7.72
N SER A 96 8.08 8.53 7.79
CA SER A 96 7.45 9.68 8.45
C SER A 96 7.80 9.74 9.95
N ASP A 97 7.73 8.61 10.65
CA ASP A 97 8.11 8.50 12.06
C ASP A 97 9.62 8.77 12.25
N TRP A 98 10.47 8.24 11.37
CA TRP A 98 11.91 8.49 11.38
C TRP A 98 12.24 9.98 11.15
N GLN A 99 11.55 10.66 10.22
CA GLN A 99 11.72 12.10 10.01
C GLN A 99 11.27 12.92 11.23
N ARG A 100 10.20 12.48 11.92
CA ARG A 100 9.76 13.11 13.17
C ARG A 100 10.85 13.02 14.24
N ASP A 101 11.47 11.86 14.39
CA ASP A 101 12.55 11.65 15.36
C ASP A 101 13.79 12.47 15.02
N LEU A 102 14.14 12.57 13.74
CA LEU A 102 15.23 13.41 13.24
C LEU A 102 14.98 14.89 13.58
N ARG A 103 13.77 15.39 13.31
CA ARG A 103 13.39 16.77 13.64
C ARG A 103 13.42 17.01 15.15
N TYR A 104 13.00 16.02 15.95
CA TYR A 104 13.06 16.11 17.41
C TYR A 104 14.50 16.21 17.91
N HIS A 105 15.40 15.37 17.40
CA HIS A 105 16.83 15.40 17.72
C HIS A 105 17.46 16.77 17.42
N LEU A 106 17.26 17.29 16.21
CA LEU A 106 17.78 18.59 15.79
C LEU A 106 17.24 19.75 16.65
N ASN A 107 15.94 19.73 16.96
CA ASN A 107 15.35 20.73 17.85
C ASN A 107 15.93 20.64 19.26
N ARG A 108 16.14 19.42 19.78
CA ARG A 108 16.70 19.19 21.13
C ARG A 108 18.13 19.69 21.26
N GLN A 109 18.93 19.59 20.20
CA GLN A 109 20.30 20.12 20.19
C GLN A 109 20.34 21.66 20.21
N GLY A 110 19.27 22.33 19.77
CA GLY A 110 19.15 23.79 19.80
C GLY A 110 20.10 24.54 18.85
N ARG A 111 20.71 23.83 17.90
CA ARG A 111 21.71 24.36 16.95
C ARG A 111 21.12 24.87 15.63
N MET A 112 19.88 24.50 15.36
CA MET A 112 19.08 24.96 14.22
C MET A 112 17.73 25.43 14.74
N ARG A 113 17.21 26.51 14.15
CA ARG A 113 15.85 26.99 14.44
C ARG A 113 14.81 26.08 13.78
N PRO A 114 13.58 25.97 14.29
CA PRO A 114 12.55 25.12 13.71
C PRO A 114 12.30 25.36 12.20
N GLY A 115 12.37 26.61 11.75
CA GLY A 115 12.25 26.94 10.32
C GLY A 115 13.43 26.48 9.47
N GLU A 116 14.65 26.51 10.02
CA GLU A 116 15.87 26.02 9.34
C GLU A 116 15.85 24.49 9.23
N ILE A 117 15.35 23.81 10.26
CA ILE A 117 15.14 22.36 10.25
C ILE A 117 14.09 21.99 9.18
N ALA A 118 12.99 22.73 9.10
CA ALA A 118 11.96 22.48 8.11
C ALA A 118 12.49 22.62 6.68
N GLN A 119 13.22 23.70 6.41
CA GLN A 119 13.84 23.94 5.10
C GLN A 119 14.87 22.85 4.76
N ALA A 120 15.76 22.50 5.70
CA ALA A 120 16.79 21.50 5.45
C ALA A 120 16.19 20.10 5.15
N VAL A 121 15.10 19.72 5.81
CA VAL A 121 14.42 18.44 5.51
C VAL A 121 13.78 18.46 4.12
N GLU A 122 13.23 19.59 3.70
CA GLU A 122 12.65 19.75 2.36
C GLU A 122 13.75 19.73 1.28
N ASP A 123 14.80 20.53 1.43
CA ASP A 123 15.90 20.66 0.47
C ASP A 123 16.69 19.35 0.27
N HIS A 124 16.70 18.49 1.30
CA HIS A 124 17.45 17.24 1.31
C HIS A 124 16.57 15.99 1.35
N TYR A 125 15.28 16.08 0.98
CA TYR A 125 14.33 14.97 1.08
C TYR A 125 14.84 13.66 0.44
N GLY A 126 15.31 13.70 -0.82
CA GLY A 126 15.80 12.50 -1.51
C GLY A 126 17.07 11.90 -0.90
N TRP A 127 17.91 12.73 -0.27
CA TRP A 127 19.05 12.24 0.49
C TRP A 127 18.57 11.58 1.80
N LEU A 128 17.66 12.20 2.53
CA LEU A 128 17.07 11.63 3.74
C LEU A 128 16.39 10.29 3.48
N GLU A 129 15.68 10.16 2.36
CA GLU A 129 15.09 8.89 1.93
C GLU A 129 16.17 7.83 1.73
N SER A 130 17.29 8.16 1.07
CA SER A 130 18.39 7.21 0.88
C SER A 130 19.08 6.79 2.19
N GLU A 131 19.18 7.69 3.17
CA GLU A 131 19.76 7.37 4.49
C GLU A 131 18.83 6.48 5.32
N PHE A 132 17.52 6.72 5.23
CA PHE A 132 16.51 5.85 5.80
C PHE A 132 16.56 4.44 5.20
N ASP A 133 16.60 4.34 3.86
CA ASP A 133 16.70 3.05 3.16
C ASP A 133 18.03 2.32 3.44
N ALA A 134 19.10 3.06 3.72
CA ALA A 134 20.38 2.51 4.16
C ALA A 134 20.38 2.03 5.63
N GLY A 135 19.30 2.27 6.38
CA GLY A 135 19.15 1.85 7.78
C GLY A 135 19.89 2.74 8.78
N HIS A 136 20.23 3.98 8.42
CA HIS A 136 20.85 4.91 9.35
C HIS A 136 19.84 5.45 10.37
N SER A 137 20.32 5.71 11.59
CA SER A 137 19.46 6.28 12.63
C SER A 137 19.12 7.75 12.34
N ALA A 138 17.94 8.17 12.79
CA ALA A 138 17.46 9.54 12.65
C ALA A 138 18.41 10.56 13.33
N GLU A 139 19.04 10.17 14.46
CA GLU A 139 19.97 11.02 15.20
C GLU A 139 21.28 11.24 14.42
N ALA A 140 21.92 10.16 13.96
CA ALA A 140 23.17 10.25 13.19
C ALA A 140 22.95 11.01 11.88
N THR A 141 21.79 10.81 11.26
CA THR A 141 21.42 11.52 10.03
C THR A 141 21.08 12.98 10.29
N GLY A 142 20.50 13.31 11.44
CA GLY A 142 20.29 14.68 11.88
C GLY A 142 21.61 15.45 12.01
N ASP A 143 22.61 14.87 12.66
CA ASP A 143 23.95 15.50 12.79
C ASP A 143 24.59 15.73 11.40
N ALA A 144 24.43 14.77 10.48
CA ALA A 144 24.91 14.90 9.11
C ALA A 144 24.11 15.94 8.29
N LEU A 145 22.81 16.08 8.54
CA LEU A 145 21.95 17.09 7.91
C LEU A 145 22.34 18.49 8.35
N GLU A 146 22.62 18.70 9.64
CA GLU A 146 23.11 19.99 10.17
C GLU A 146 24.41 20.41 9.46
N ALA A 147 25.36 19.49 9.31
CA ALA A 147 26.62 19.74 8.62
C ALA A 147 26.42 20.07 7.13
N ARG A 148 25.52 19.34 6.44
CA ARG A 148 25.16 19.59 5.04
C ARG A 148 24.50 20.95 4.85
N ALA A 149 23.52 21.29 5.68
CA ALA A 149 22.79 22.55 5.60
C ALA A 149 23.70 23.77 5.81
N ARG A 150 24.75 23.64 6.64
CA ARG A 150 25.73 24.71 6.87
C ARG A 150 26.83 24.81 5.82
N GLY A 151 27.12 23.73 5.10
CA GLY A 151 28.11 23.71 4.02
C GLY A 151 27.57 24.22 2.67
N ALA A 152 26.27 24.45 2.56
CA ALA A 152 25.60 24.92 1.35
C ALA A 152 25.45 26.45 1.25
N GLY A 153 25.99 27.21 2.22
CA GLY A 153 26.02 28.68 2.24
C GLY A 153 27.44 29.24 2.11
#